data_AF-A0A3D3G899-F1
#
_entry.id   AF-A0A3D3G899-F1
#
_cell.length_a   1.000
_cell.length_b   1.000
_cell.length_c   1.000
_cell.angle_alpha   90.00
_cell.angle_beta   90.00
_cell.angle_gamma   90.00
#
_symmetry.space_group_name_H-M   'P 1'
#
loop_
_entity.id
_entity.type
_entity.pdbx_description
1 polymer ?
#
loop_
_entity_poly.entity_id
_entity_poly.type
_entity_poly.pdbx_seq_one_letter_code
_entity_poly.pdbx_strand_id
1 'polypeptide(L)'
;MSSREPSNNLTTKTMKLKLLFFLVLLFALVNYSTKKVFAADFDFAYDVSYTVATSSRTRVDQNITITNRVSNYYTSKYTLVIASDNVENVQASDPMGEIIPEVTRTSRETSISLIFNAKVVGQNQKLKFKLSYDSLDIAQKKGRIWEVIIPGIDKTEEIADYTVRLTVPPDFGQLAYRSPQSAVAGVWTWSEFGGRGITVAYGDYQNFNYNLIYHLENLNSRAEIQEITLPPDTELQKVVINRLSELPLNVKLDRDGNWLAQYRLNPREKKKIVAEGNILIFPNFQLPAKKLSAAEVKLYTQSQPYWEQTPEIKALAQKLKTPRAIYDYVVNTLNYDYQRLKPGIERLGATKALASPQSAVCTEFSDLFIALARTAGIPARELHGYAYTTNSRLQPLSLGNDILHAWPEYYDEVTKTWIQVDPTWENTTKGVDYFTKLDFNHITFAILGEKSDYPYPAGAFKGDTDTKDVFMDFSNTPIDLPEPQYQVRFDFPTRAVSGQKLSGKIRLQNTGSVLLEPKNADMTTTLKFTSSLTEVTAVPPFGTLEIPFKVTSEPAFKTSTGKIELNLNGSQFDQTVTLRPFYWAYLPWAGFIFVAILVSFVILGRHGPKTAHPN
;
A
#
# COMPACT_ATOMS: atom_id res chain seq x y z
N MET A 1 1.83 -19.95 101.99
CA MET A 1 2.89 -18.97 102.26
C MET A 1 3.93 -19.11 101.15
N SER A 2 4.38 -17.99 100.60
CA SER A 2 5.36 -17.82 99.50
C SER A 2 4.85 -17.89 98.05
N SER A 3 4.47 -16.70 97.59
CA SER A 3 4.64 -16.18 96.24
C SER A 3 6.06 -16.32 95.66
N ARG A 4 6.19 -16.53 94.35
CA ARG A 4 7.07 -15.76 93.44
C ARG A 4 6.88 -16.19 91.97
N GLU A 5 6.16 -15.31 91.27
CA GLU A 5 6.42 -14.68 89.96
C GLU A 5 7.28 -15.30 88.83
N PRO A 6 7.03 -14.84 87.57
CA PRO A 6 7.23 -15.55 86.32
C PRO A 6 8.49 -15.09 85.58
N SER A 7 9.00 -15.87 84.62
CA SER A 7 9.81 -15.28 83.55
C SER A 7 9.93 -16.17 82.31
N ASN A 8 9.93 -15.50 81.16
CA ASN A 8 10.52 -15.91 79.87
C ASN A 8 9.68 -16.79 78.93
N ASN A 9 8.57 -16.24 78.45
CA ASN A 9 7.86 -16.74 77.26
C ASN A 9 7.92 -15.82 76.03
N LEU A 10 8.70 -14.72 76.06
CA LEU A 10 8.84 -13.81 74.91
C LEU A 10 10.02 -14.15 73.99
N THR A 11 11.17 -14.57 74.53
CA THR A 11 12.41 -14.81 73.77
C THR A 11 12.32 -16.01 72.83
N THR A 12 11.63 -17.08 73.26
CA THR A 12 11.41 -18.30 72.47
C THR A 12 10.40 -18.10 71.33
N LYS A 13 9.42 -17.19 71.48
CA LYS A 13 8.45 -16.87 70.43
C LYS A 13 9.07 -16.04 69.30
N THR A 14 9.92 -15.07 69.63
CA THR A 14 10.65 -14.25 68.63
C THR A 14 11.71 -15.05 67.87
N MET A 15 12.38 -16.01 68.53
CA MET A 15 13.31 -16.92 67.84
C MET A 15 12.58 -17.88 66.89
N LYS A 16 11.44 -18.44 67.30
CA LYS A 16 10.63 -19.32 66.44
C LYS A 16 10.03 -18.58 65.24
N LEU A 17 9.64 -17.31 65.39
CA LEU A 17 9.12 -16.50 64.28
C LEU A 17 10.22 -16.09 63.28
N LYS A 18 11.42 -15.76 63.76
CA LYS A 18 12.58 -15.49 62.89
C LYS A 18 13.06 -16.76 62.17
N LEU A 19 13.03 -17.91 62.82
CA LEU A 19 13.37 -19.20 62.22
C LEU A 19 12.33 -19.61 61.16
N LEU A 20 11.04 -19.38 61.42
CA LEU A 20 9.98 -19.62 60.45
C LEU A 20 10.06 -18.67 59.25
N PHE A 21 10.38 -17.39 59.48
CA PHE A 21 10.57 -16.43 58.39
C PHE A 21 11.82 -16.78 57.55
N PHE A 22 12.90 -17.24 58.19
CA PHE A 22 14.10 -17.70 57.49
C PHE A 22 13.84 -18.99 56.70
N LEU A 23 13.05 -19.93 57.22
CA LEU A 23 12.63 -21.14 56.51
C LEU A 23 11.69 -20.83 55.34
N VAL A 24 10.77 -19.87 55.48
CA VAL A 24 9.89 -19.42 54.39
C VAL A 24 10.69 -18.66 53.32
N LEU A 25 11.70 -17.88 53.70
CA LEU A 25 12.61 -17.22 52.76
C LEU A 25 13.51 -18.22 52.03
N LEU A 26 13.99 -19.26 52.73
CA LEU A 26 14.75 -20.37 52.13
C LEU A 26 13.86 -21.19 51.17
N PHE A 27 12.59 -21.39 51.53
CA PHE A 27 11.61 -22.07 50.66
C PHE A 27 11.21 -21.20 49.46
N ALA A 28 11.17 -19.87 49.60
CA ALA A 28 10.94 -18.94 48.51
C ALA A 28 12.16 -18.83 47.55
N LEU A 29 13.39 -19.01 48.06
CA LEU A 29 14.61 -19.07 47.25
C LEU A 29 14.78 -20.41 46.54
N VAL A 30 14.28 -21.52 47.10
CA VAL A 30 14.30 -22.86 46.47
C VAL A 30 13.17 -23.04 45.44
N ASN A 31 12.10 -22.23 45.51
CA ASN A 31 11.03 -22.17 44.50
C ASN A 31 11.24 -21.08 43.43
N TYR A 32 12.43 -20.48 43.34
CA TYR A 32 12.87 -19.95 42.06
C TYR A 32 13.10 -21.14 41.14
N SER A 33 12.04 -21.54 40.42
CA SER A 33 12.12 -22.44 39.29
C SER A 33 13.22 -21.93 38.36
N THR A 34 14.41 -22.52 38.48
CA THR A 34 15.35 -22.57 37.37
C THR A 34 14.55 -23.22 36.26
N LYS A 35 14.14 -22.44 35.25
CA LYS A 35 13.69 -23.02 33.99
C LYS A 35 14.77 -24.03 33.62
N LYS A 36 14.45 -25.32 33.63
CA LYS A 36 15.34 -26.35 33.08
C LYS A 36 15.46 -26.00 31.60
N VAL A 37 16.52 -25.29 31.23
CA VAL A 37 16.95 -25.18 29.86
C VAL A 37 17.51 -26.56 29.56
N PHE A 38 16.75 -27.38 28.83
CA PHE A 38 17.33 -28.56 28.21
C PHE A 38 18.33 -28.03 27.18
N ALA A 39 19.61 -28.30 27.38
CA ALA A 39 20.61 -28.07 26.34
C ALA A 39 20.25 -28.99 25.17
N ALA A 40 20.29 -28.49 23.93
CA ALA A 40 20.05 -29.37 22.80
C ALA A 40 21.17 -30.41 22.73
N ASP A 41 20.82 -31.54 22.13
CA ASP A 41 21.74 -32.66 21.98
C ASP A 41 22.87 -32.38 20.98
N PHE A 42 22.63 -31.42 20.08
CA PHE A 42 23.52 -31.05 18.98
C PHE A 42 23.44 -29.56 18.73
N ASP A 43 24.60 -28.96 18.45
CA ASP A 43 24.70 -27.60 17.91
C ASP A 43 25.09 -27.67 16.44
N PHE A 44 24.48 -26.79 15.65
CA PHE A 44 24.75 -26.69 14.23
C PHE A 44 25.45 -25.38 13.88
N ALA A 45 26.45 -25.46 13.00
CA ALA A 45 27.06 -24.31 12.36
C ALA A 45 27.02 -24.46 10.83
N TYR A 46 26.55 -23.42 10.14
CA TYR A 46 26.36 -23.41 8.69
C TYR A 46 27.20 -22.30 8.03
N ASP A 47 27.90 -22.63 6.95
CA ASP A 47 28.46 -21.67 6.00
C ASP A 47 27.93 -22.03 4.61
N VAL A 48 26.99 -21.21 4.12
CA VAL A 48 26.20 -21.48 2.93
C VAL A 48 26.49 -20.44 1.86
N SER A 49 26.91 -20.88 0.68
CA SER A 49 27.08 -20.01 -0.50
C SER A 49 26.04 -20.30 -1.58
N TYR A 50 25.40 -19.23 -2.04
CA TYR A 50 24.51 -19.18 -3.19
C TYR A 50 25.23 -18.47 -4.33
N THR A 51 25.58 -19.21 -5.38
CA THR A 51 26.23 -18.66 -6.57
C THR A 51 25.25 -18.69 -7.74
N VAL A 52 24.75 -17.53 -8.13
CA VAL A 52 23.77 -17.38 -9.20
C VAL A 52 24.48 -17.26 -10.54
N ALA A 53 24.05 -18.05 -11.52
CA ALA A 53 24.50 -17.94 -12.91
C ALA A 53 23.60 -16.97 -13.71
N THR A 54 24.11 -16.49 -14.85
CA THR A 54 23.33 -15.65 -15.79
C THR A 54 22.08 -16.37 -16.33
N SER A 55 22.06 -17.70 -16.27
CA SER A 55 20.92 -18.55 -16.63
C SER A 55 19.86 -18.68 -15.54
N SER A 56 19.96 -17.92 -14.42
CA SER A 56 19.13 -18.02 -13.20
C SER A 56 19.35 -19.27 -12.33
N ARG A 57 20.04 -20.29 -12.86
CA ARG A 57 20.47 -21.46 -12.08
C ARG A 57 21.37 -21.02 -10.93
N THR A 58 21.03 -21.46 -9.72
CA THR A 58 21.79 -21.13 -8.50
C THR A 58 22.44 -22.38 -7.95
N ARG A 59 23.78 -22.37 -7.84
CA ARG A 59 24.53 -23.39 -7.11
C ARG A 59 24.47 -23.05 -5.61
N VAL A 60 24.00 -24.01 -4.81
CA VAL A 60 24.01 -23.92 -3.35
C VAL A 60 25.07 -24.87 -2.83
N ASP A 61 26.02 -24.37 -2.06
CA ASP A 61 27.02 -25.17 -1.34
C ASP A 61 26.90 -24.89 0.15
N GLN A 62 26.63 -25.93 0.95
CA GLN A 62 26.47 -25.87 2.39
C GLN A 62 27.63 -26.61 3.06
N ASN A 63 28.43 -25.90 3.85
CA ASN A 63 29.39 -26.51 4.76
C ASN A 63 28.78 -26.53 6.17
N ILE A 64 28.48 -27.74 6.67
CA ILE A 64 27.75 -27.93 7.91
C ILE A 64 28.65 -28.59 8.94
N THR A 65 28.65 -28.06 10.16
CA THR A 65 29.32 -28.65 11.31
C THR A 65 28.28 -28.99 12.38
N ILE A 66 28.17 -30.27 12.73
CA ILE A 66 27.36 -30.74 13.86
C ILE A 66 28.31 -30.96 15.03
N THR A 67 28.09 -30.25 16.13
CA THR A 67 28.81 -30.44 17.39
C THR A 67 27.94 -31.25 18.33
N ASN A 68 28.40 -32.44 18.71
CA ASN A 68 27.70 -33.28 19.66
C ASN A 68 27.81 -32.71 21.08
N ARG A 69 26.69 -32.48 21.78
CA ARG A 69 26.69 -31.94 23.15
C ARG A 69 26.57 -33.02 24.23
N VAL A 70 26.39 -34.27 23.81
CA VAL A 70 26.25 -35.43 24.70
C VAL A 70 27.32 -36.48 24.42
N SER A 71 27.48 -37.43 25.33
CA SER A 71 28.52 -38.46 25.24
C SER A 71 28.01 -39.82 24.75
N ASN A 72 26.69 -40.05 24.76
CA ASN A 72 26.08 -41.38 24.67
C ASN A 72 25.37 -41.68 23.34
N TYR A 73 25.19 -40.71 22.44
CA TYR A 73 24.65 -40.93 21.09
C TYR A 73 25.33 -40.02 20.07
N TYR A 74 25.20 -40.39 18.78
CA TYR A 74 25.72 -39.65 17.64
C TYR A 74 24.65 -39.59 16.56
N THR A 75 24.70 -38.57 15.69
CA THR A 75 23.80 -38.49 14.54
C THR A 75 24.33 -39.32 13.38
N SER A 76 23.50 -40.22 12.84
CA SER A 76 23.83 -41.07 11.69
C SER A 76 23.20 -40.58 10.39
N LYS A 77 22.26 -39.65 10.47
CA LYS A 77 21.46 -39.18 9.33
C LYS A 77 21.20 -37.68 9.45
N TYR A 78 21.21 -36.99 8.33
CA TYR A 78 20.74 -35.62 8.17
C TYR A 78 19.66 -35.57 7.08
N THR A 79 18.61 -34.77 7.29
CA THR A 79 17.56 -34.57 6.30
C THR A 79 17.31 -33.07 6.11
N LEU A 80 17.42 -32.61 4.86
CA LEU A 80 17.05 -31.27 4.45
C LEU A 80 15.76 -31.34 3.62
N VAL A 81 14.77 -30.51 3.96
CA VAL A 81 13.54 -30.34 3.17
C VAL A 81 13.56 -28.97 2.51
N ILE A 82 13.42 -28.94 1.19
CA ILE A 82 13.38 -27.73 0.38
C ILE A 82 11.97 -27.61 -0.20
N ALA A 83 11.32 -26.47 -0.02
CA ALA A 83 9.97 -26.20 -0.52
C ALA A 83 9.91 -25.93 -2.05
N SER A 84 10.56 -26.79 -2.83
CA SER A 84 10.68 -26.74 -4.29
C SER A 84 10.92 -28.15 -4.83
N ASP A 85 10.40 -28.45 -6.01
CA ASP A 85 10.70 -29.66 -6.78
C ASP A 85 11.84 -29.47 -7.81
N ASN A 86 12.27 -28.22 -8.03
CA ASN A 86 13.31 -27.83 -8.99
C ASN A 86 14.72 -27.87 -8.38
N VAL A 87 15.08 -29.01 -7.79
CA VAL A 87 16.40 -29.27 -7.20
C VAL A 87 17.12 -30.36 -7.98
N GLU A 88 18.33 -30.06 -8.45
CA GLU A 88 19.13 -30.92 -9.33
C GLU A 88 20.57 -31.07 -8.79
N ASN A 89 21.34 -32.01 -9.39
CA ASN A 89 22.78 -32.16 -9.16
C ASN A 89 23.21 -32.24 -7.68
N VAL A 90 22.44 -32.97 -6.86
CA VAL A 90 22.68 -33.14 -5.43
C VAL A 90 23.93 -33.99 -5.21
N GLN A 91 24.88 -33.47 -4.43
CA GLN A 91 26.15 -34.09 -4.09
C GLN A 91 26.42 -33.88 -2.61
N ALA A 92 26.99 -34.88 -1.93
CA ALA A 92 27.35 -34.75 -0.53
C ALA A 92 28.66 -35.48 -0.22
N SER A 93 29.39 -35.01 0.79
CA SER A 93 30.56 -35.73 1.33
C SER A 93 30.82 -35.39 2.79
N ASP A 94 31.44 -36.31 3.50
CA ASP A 94 31.93 -36.15 4.87
C ASP A 94 33.45 -36.43 4.91
N PRO A 95 34.10 -36.49 6.08
CA PRO A 95 35.56 -36.71 6.15
C PRO A 95 36.00 -38.09 5.66
N MET A 96 35.09 -39.05 5.51
CA MET A 96 35.38 -40.40 5.03
C MET A 96 35.14 -40.58 3.52
N GLY A 97 34.56 -39.60 2.84
CA GLY A 97 34.40 -39.60 1.38
C GLY A 97 33.03 -39.12 0.92
N GLU A 98 32.66 -39.52 -0.30
CA GLU A 98 31.36 -39.20 -0.89
C GLU A 98 30.21 -39.91 -0.15
N ILE A 99 29.09 -39.22 -0.03
CA ILE A 99 27.82 -39.75 0.46
C ILE A 99 26.87 -39.80 -0.72
N ILE A 100 26.21 -40.93 -0.93
CA ILE A 100 25.13 -41.07 -1.92
C ILE A 100 23.84 -40.48 -1.32
N PRO A 101 23.32 -39.35 -1.82
CA PRO A 101 22.13 -38.72 -1.25
C PRO A 101 20.86 -39.47 -1.64
N GLU A 102 19.96 -39.70 -0.68
CA GLU A 102 18.60 -40.17 -0.93
C GLU A 102 17.69 -38.97 -1.20
N VAL A 103 17.29 -38.76 -2.46
CA VAL A 103 16.47 -37.60 -2.87
C VAL A 103 15.05 -38.06 -3.19
N THR A 104 14.07 -37.59 -2.42
CA THR A 104 12.64 -37.80 -2.70
C THR A 104 12.02 -36.48 -3.14
N ARG A 105 11.33 -36.49 -4.28
CA ARG A 105 10.63 -35.31 -4.81
C ARG A 105 9.14 -35.54 -4.79
N THR A 106 8.40 -34.53 -4.35
CA THR A 106 6.96 -34.40 -4.56
C THR A 106 6.73 -33.18 -5.47
N SER A 107 5.49 -32.92 -5.87
CA SER A 107 5.15 -31.68 -6.59
C SER A 107 5.28 -30.39 -5.77
N ARG A 108 5.73 -30.48 -4.51
CA ARG A 108 5.73 -29.34 -3.55
C ARG A 108 7.05 -29.17 -2.80
N GLU A 109 7.85 -30.22 -2.72
CA GLU A 109 9.07 -30.24 -1.92
C GLU A 109 10.04 -31.33 -2.40
N THR A 110 11.32 -31.08 -2.15
CA THR A 110 12.41 -32.02 -2.30
C THR A 110 13.00 -32.31 -0.92
N SER A 111 13.01 -33.59 -0.54
CA SER A 111 13.68 -34.07 0.67
C SER A 111 15.00 -34.74 0.30
N ILE A 112 16.09 -34.26 0.88
CA ILE A 112 17.45 -34.80 0.71
C ILE A 112 17.86 -35.43 2.03
N SER A 113 18.05 -36.76 2.02
CA SER A 113 18.51 -37.54 3.16
C SER A 113 19.95 -37.99 2.95
N LEU A 114 20.81 -37.74 3.94
CA LEU A 114 22.23 -38.11 3.95
C LEU A 114 22.47 -39.10 5.08
N ILE A 115 23.00 -40.28 4.76
CA ILE A 115 23.48 -41.24 5.75
C ILE A 115 25.00 -41.07 5.86
N PHE A 116 25.49 -40.71 7.04
CA PHE A 116 26.91 -40.40 7.23
C PHE A 116 27.80 -41.65 7.19
N ASN A 117 28.95 -41.56 6.53
CA ASN A 117 29.99 -42.59 6.56
C ASN A 117 30.75 -42.52 7.90
N ALA A 118 31.03 -41.29 8.35
CA ALA A 118 31.74 -41.02 9.59
C ALA A 118 30.85 -41.18 10.83
N LYS A 119 31.36 -41.89 11.84
CA LYS A 119 30.72 -42.01 13.17
C LYS A 119 31.48 -41.18 14.18
N VAL A 120 30.95 -40.01 14.52
CA VAL A 120 31.57 -39.07 15.46
C VAL A 120 30.87 -39.14 16.81
N VAL A 121 31.51 -39.82 17.77
CA VAL A 121 30.97 -40.08 19.11
C VAL A 121 31.76 -39.31 20.16
N GLY A 122 31.06 -38.75 21.15
CA GLY A 122 31.67 -38.08 22.29
C GLY A 122 31.31 -36.61 22.37
N GLN A 123 31.23 -36.11 23.60
CA GLN A 123 30.87 -34.72 23.88
C GLN A 123 31.89 -33.76 23.26
N ASN A 124 31.38 -32.70 22.62
CA ASN A 124 32.10 -31.67 21.87
C ASN A 124 32.85 -32.16 20.62
N GLN A 125 32.64 -33.41 20.20
CA GLN A 125 33.16 -33.88 18.91
C GLN A 125 32.35 -33.29 17.75
N LYS A 126 33.03 -33.04 16.64
CA LYS A 126 32.46 -32.31 15.49
C LYS A 126 32.45 -33.17 14.24
N LEU A 127 31.26 -33.36 13.65
CA LEU A 127 31.11 -33.91 12.31
C LEU A 127 30.99 -32.76 11.32
N LYS A 128 31.90 -32.69 10.35
CA LYS A 128 31.86 -31.72 9.26
C LYS A 128 31.47 -32.41 7.97
N PHE A 129 30.47 -31.91 7.27
CA PHE A 129 30.08 -32.44 5.98
C PHE A 129 29.69 -31.31 5.04
N LYS A 130 29.65 -31.63 3.76
CA LYS A 130 29.31 -30.72 2.67
C LYS A 130 28.14 -31.28 1.89
N LEU A 131 27.18 -30.43 1.59
CA LEU A 131 26.03 -30.70 0.75
C LEU A 131 25.97 -29.62 -0.33
N SER A 132 25.90 -30.04 -1.59
CA SER A 132 25.77 -29.13 -2.72
C SER A 132 24.65 -29.56 -3.65
N TYR A 133 23.93 -28.61 -4.23
CA TYR A 133 22.87 -28.86 -5.20
C TYR A 133 22.63 -27.62 -6.05
N ASP A 134 21.93 -27.79 -7.17
CA ASP A 134 21.46 -26.69 -8.00
C ASP A 134 19.97 -26.45 -7.76
N SER A 135 19.56 -25.19 -7.70
CA SER A 135 18.16 -24.78 -7.64
C SER A 135 17.83 -23.79 -8.76
N LEU A 136 16.63 -23.92 -9.32
CA LEU A 136 16.11 -23.02 -10.36
C LEU A 136 15.14 -21.95 -9.83
N ASP A 137 14.78 -22.02 -8.55
CA ASP A 137 13.74 -21.15 -7.98
C ASP A 137 14.31 -19.97 -7.18
N ILE A 138 15.60 -20.02 -6.81
CA ILE A 138 16.22 -19.02 -5.93
C ILE A 138 16.40 -17.67 -6.61
N ALA A 139 16.76 -17.66 -7.89
CA ALA A 139 16.95 -16.44 -8.67
C ALA A 139 16.01 -16.44 -9.86
N GLN A 140 15.34 -15.32 -10.12
CA GLN A 140 14.42 -15.17 -11.24
C GLN A 140 14.61 -13.81 -11.90
N LYS A 141 14.65 -13.81 -13.24
CA LYS A 141 14.56 -12.56 -14.02
C LYS A 141 13.11 -12.30 -14.35
N LYS A 142 12.54 -11.26 -13.76
CA LYS A 142 11.16 -10.82 -13.99
C LYS A 142 11.21 -9.46 -14.66
N GLY A 143 10.90 -9.41 -15.94
CA GLY A 143 11.06 -8.19 -16.71
C GLY A 143 12.47 -7.60 -16.61
N ARG A 144 12.56 -6.41 -16.01
CA ARG A 144 13.80 -5.65 -15.84
C ARG A 144 14.53 -5.99 -14.54
N ILE A 145 13.86 -6.65 -13.60
CA ILE A 145 14.39 -6.93 -12.27
C ILE A 145 14.91 -8.36 -12.18
N TRP A 146 16.07 -8.51 -11.56
CA TRP A 146 16.53 -9.78 -11.03
C TRP A 146 16.18 -9.87 -9.56
N GLU A 147 15.36 -10.84 -9.18
CA GLU A 147 15.04 -11.14 -7.78
C GLU A 147 15.76 -12.40 -7.33
N VAL A 148 16.34 -12.35 -6.15
CA VAL A 148 16.93 -13.48 -5.45
C VAL A 148 16.21 -13.65 -4.11
N ILE A 149 15.60 -14.81 -3.91
CA ILE A 149 14.88 -15.16 -2.68
C ILE A 149 15.53 -16.42 -2.10
N ILE A 150 16.22 -16.24 -0.97
CA ILE A 150 16.77 -17.31 -0.16
C ILE A 150 15.77 -17.59 0.97
N PRO A 151 15.16 -18.78 1.01
CA PRO A 151 14.18 -19.13 2.04
C PRO A 151 14.77 -19.00 3.46
N GLY A 152 13.91 -18.64 4.41
CA GLY A 152 14.24 -18.72 5.83
C GLY A 152 14.38 -20.16 6.30
N ILE A 153 14.85 -20.33 7.55
CA ILE A 153 14.99 -21.65 8.18
C ILE A 153 14.18 -21.73 9.47
N ASP A 154 13.62 -22.92 9.72
CA ASP A 154 12.92 -23.21 10.97
C ASP A 154 13.93 -23.24 12.14
N LYS A 155 13.55 -22.62 13.27
CA LYS A 155 14.40 -22.50 14.47
C LYS A 155 14.29 -23.71 15.40
N THR A 156 14.07 -24.90 14.85
CA THR A 156 13.87 -26.12 15.65
C THR A 156 15.18 -26.68 16.20
N GLU A 157 16.31 -26.30 15.61
CA GLU A 157 17.66 -26.74 16.01
C GLU A 157 18.42 -25.62 16.75
N GLU A 158 19.36 -26.01 17.62
CA GLU A 158 20.22 -25.05 18.33
C GLU A 158 21.37 -24.61 17.41
N ILE A 159 21.27 -23.39 16.88
CA ILE A 159 22.21 -22.83 15.90
C ILE A 159 23.31 -22.05 16.61
N ALA A 160 24.54 -22.57 16.53
CA ALA A 160 25.72 -21.92 17.08
C ALA A 160 26.24 -20.80 16.16
N ASP A 161 26.23 -21.03 14.84
CA ASP A 161 26.60 -20.03 13.83
C ASP A 161 25.89 -20.30 12.50
N TYR A 162 25.60 -19.25 11.74
CA TYR A 162 25.05 -19.37 10.39
C TYR A 162 25.53 -18.17 9.57
N THR A 163 26.30 -18.45 8.52
CA THR A 163 26.66 -17.46 7.51
C THR A 163 26.06 -17.82 6.15
N VAL A 164 25.42 -16.85 5.51
CA VAL A 164 24.93 -16.91 4.12
C VAL A 164 25.78 -15.99 3.25
N ARG A 165 26.21 -16.46 2.08
CA ARG A 165 26.92 -15.69 1.06
C ARG A 165 26.18 -15.75 -0.26
N LEU A 166 25.88 -14.60 -0.85
CA LEU A 166 25.28 -14.49 -2.17
C LEU A 166 26.29 -13.89 -3.14
N THR A 167 26.55 -14.61 -4.22
CA THR A 167 27.31 -14.11 -5.38
C THR A 167 26.40 -14.07 -6.59
N VAL A 168 26.29 -12.90 -7.22
CA VAL A 168 25.52 -12.70 -8.45
C VAL A 168 26.41 -12.23 -9.59
N PRO A 169 26.00 -12.47 -10.85
CA PRO A 169 26.67 -11.92 -12.02
C PRO A 169 26.71 -10.38 -12.03
N PRO A 170 27.78 -9.75 -12.55
CA PRO A 170 27.88 -8.28 -12.64
C PRO A 170 26.81 -7.62 -13.54
N ASP A 171 26.20 -8.37 -14.46
CA ASP A 171 25.20 -7.89 -15.41
C ASP A 171 23.77 -7.84 -14.84
N PHE A 172 23.58 -8.19 -13.55
CA PHE A 172 22.29 -8.05 -12.87
C PHE A 172 21.87 -6.58 -12.67
N GLY A 173 22.80 -5.64 -12.82
CA GLY A 173 22.55 -4.21 -12.68
C GLY A 173 22.75 -3.71 -11.26
N GLN A 174 22.18 -2.54 -10.96
CA GLN A 174 22.35 -1.91 -9.65
C GLN A 174 21.53 -2.62 -8.59
N LEU A 175 22.05 -2.70 -7.36
CA LEU A 175 21.30 -3.20 -6.21
C LEU A 175 20.11 -2.26 -5.94
N ALA A 176 18.89 -2.77 -6.11
CA ALA A 176 17.66 -2.03 -5.84
C ALA A 176 17.37 -2.03 -4.34
N TYR A 177 17.36 -3.22 -3.73
CA TYR A 177 17.24 -3.39 -2.28
C TYR A 177 17.76 -4.76 -1.85
N ARG A 178 18.01 -4.88 -0.54
CA ARG A 178 18.26 -6.14 0.16
C ARG A 178 17.54 -6.14 1.50
N SER A 179 16.93 -7.26 1.86
CA SER A 179 16.38 -7.47 3.19
C SER A 179 16.71 -8.88 3.68
N PRO A 180 17.16 -9.06 4.93
CA PRO A 180 17.54 -8.02 5.88
C PRO A 180 18.78 -7.24 5.41
N GLN A 181 19.04 -6.10 6.04
CA GLN A 181 20.29 -5.37 5.82
C GLN A 181 21.48 -6.18 6.35
N SER A 182 22.59 -6.11 5.63
CA SER A 182 23.87 -6.67 6.04
C SER A 182 24.98 -5.62 6.09
N ALA A 183 25.90 -5.81 7.02
CA ALA A 183 27.11 -5.00 7.15
C ALA A 183 28.06 -5.20 5.97
N VAL A 184 28.20 -6.44 5.48
CA VAL A 184 28.98 -6.78 4.29
C VAL A 184 28.02 -7.14 3.17
N ALA A 185 28.14 -6.45 2.03
CA ALA A 185 27.28 -6.68 0.88
C ALA A 185 27.34 -8.16 0.43
N GLY A 186 26.17 -8.80 0.31
CA GLY A 186 26.07 -10.21 -0.08
C GLY A 186 26.43 -11.22 1.01
N VAL A 187 26.68 -10.79 2.26
CA VAL A 187 26.97 -11.71 3.38
C VAL A 187 26.05 -11.42 4.55
N TRP A 188 25.37 -12.44 5.07
CA TRP A 188 24.51 -12.33 6.26
C TRP A 188 24.93 -13.32 7.32
N THR A 189 25.07 -12.83 8.54
CA THR A 189 25.34 -13.64 9.75
C THR A 189 24.04 -13.93 10.51
N TRP A 190 24.04 -14.95 11.34
CA TRP A 190 22.90 -15.33 12.16
C TRP A 190 22.32 -14.15 12.97
N SER A 191 23.18 -13.27 13.50
CA SER A 191 22.76 -12.07 14.22
C SER A 191 21.99 -11.06 13.36
N GLU A 192 22.22 -11.02 12.05
CA GLU A 192 21.58 -10.07 11.13
C GLU A 192 20.22 -10.58 10.63
N PHE A 193 20.16 -11.85 10.19
CA PHE A 193 18.92 -12.40 9.63
C PHE A 193 18.07 -13.18 10.62
N GLY A 194 18.68 -13.80 11.64
CA GLY A 194 18.00 -14.48 12.73
C GLY A 194 17.00 -15.53 12.25
N GLY A 195 17.33 -16.28 11.19
CA GLY A 195 16.48 -17.32 10.59
C GLY A 195 15.46 -16.84 9.56
N ARG A 196 15.30 -15.54 9.35
CA ARG A 196 14.42 -14.98 8.32
C ARG A 196 14.95 -15.26 6.91
N GLY A 197 14.06 -15.26 5.93
CA GLY A 197 14.46 -15.31 4.52
C GLY A 197 15.26 -14.07 4.13
N ILE A 198 16.10 -14.21 3.10
CA ILE A 198 16.87 -13.11 2.52
C ILE A 198 16.32 -12.83 1.13
N THR A 199 15.93 -11.58 0.87
CA THR A 199 15.50 -11.10 -0.44
C THR A 199 16.45 -10.03 -0.95
N VAL A 200 16.82 -10.14 -2.23
CA VAL A 200 17.69 -9.18 -2.89
C VAL A 200 17.15 -8.93 -4.29
N ALA A 201 17.01 -7.66 -4.66
CA ALA A 201 16.57 -7.28 -5.99
C ALA A 201 17.62 -6.38 -6.67
N TYR A 202 17.82 -6.59 -7.97
CA TYR A 202 18.71 -5.80 -8.81
C TYR A 202 17.93 -5.23 -10.00
N GLY A 203 18.18 -3.95 -10.30
CA GLY A 203 17.50 -3.18 -11.34
C GLY A 203 17.12 -1.77 -10.86
N ASP A 204 16.65 -0.95 -11.80
CA ASP A 204 16.31 0.46 -11.58
C ASP A 204 14.82 0.66 -11.26
N TYR A 205 13.95 0.02 -12.05
CA TYR A 205 12.51 -0.01 -11.87
C TYR A 205 11.92 -1.18 -12.65
N GLN A 206 10.76 -1.66 -12.22
CA GLN A 206 9.98 -2.65 -12.97
C GLN A 206 8.93 -1.95 -13.83
N ASN A 207 8.70 -2.47 -15.03
CA ASN A 207 7.69 -1.98 -15.96
C ASN A 207 6.67 -3.07 -16.28
N PHE A 208 5.39 -2.71 -16.27
CA PHE A 208 4.28 -3.57 -16.65
C PHE A 208 3.44 -2.90 -17.73
N ASN A 209 3.13 -3.65 -18.79
CA ASN A 209 2.05 -3.30 -19.69
C ASN A 209 0.75 -3.79 -19.05
N TYR A 210 -0.31 -2.96 -19.08
CA TYR A 210 -1.62 -3.37 -18.63
C TYR A 210 -2.69 -3.23 -19.70
N ASN A 211 -3.67 -4.13 -19.63
CA ASN A 211 -4.97 -4.01 -20.27
C ASN A 211 -6.03 -4.35 -19.21
N LEU A 212 -6.81 -3.36 -18.82
CA LEU A 212 -7.83 -3.45 -17.78
C LEU A 212 -9.20 -3.26 -18.40
N ILE A 213 -10.08 -4.23 -18.20
CA ILE A 213 -11.45 -4.23 -18.72
C ILE A 213 -12.42 -3.93 -17.58
N TYR A 214 -13.33 -2.99 -17.83
CA TYR A 214 -14.38 -2.59 -16.90
C TYR A 214 -15.73 -2.79 -17.56
N HIS A 215 -16.59 -3.58 -16.93
CA HIS A 215 -17.98 -3.77 -17.36
C HIS A 215 -18.90 -2.92 -16.46
N LEU A 216 -19.57 -1.95 -17.06
CA LEU A 216 -20.54 -1.09 -16.40
C LEU A 216 -21.94 -1.44 -16.88
N GLU A 217 -22.91 -1.42 -15.98
CA GLU A 217 -24.31 -1.67 -16.31
C GLU A 217 -25.21 -0.72 -15.54
N ASN A 218 -26.07 0.00 -16.25
CA ASN A 218 -27.12 0.81 -15.65
C ASN A 218 -28.42 0.00 -15.59
N LEU A 219 -28.74 -0.55 -14.42
CA LEU A 219 -29.97 -1.31 -14.20
C LEU A 219 -31.22 -0.42 -14.06
N ASN A 220 -31.04 0.89 -13.94
CA ASN A 220 -32.11 1.85 -13.71
C ASN A 220 -32.83 2.27 -15.01
N SER A 221 -34.02 2.86 -14.84
CA SER A 221 -34.81 3.42 -15.95
C SER A 221 -34.41 4.85 -16.34
N ARG A 222 -33.40 5.42 -15.69
CA ARG A 222 -32.89 6.77 -15.93
C ARG A 222 -31.39 6.71 -16.21
N ALA A 223 -30.90 7.67 -16.98
CA ALA A 223 -29.47 7.80 -17.20
C ALA A 223 -28.75 8.16 -15.88
N GLU A 224 -27.58 7.60 -15.66
CA GLU A 224 -26.77 7.83 -14.47
C GLU A 224 -25.29 8.01 -14.82
N ILE A 225 -24.52 8.46 -13.83
CA ILE A 225 -23.07 8.55 -13.93
C ILE A 225 -22.52 7.46 -13.01
N GLN A 226 -21.70 6.58 -13.58
CA GLN A 226 -20.93 5.60 -12.83
C GLN A 226 -19.44 5.94 -12.91
N GLU A 227 -18.67 5.41 -11.97
CA GLU A 227 -17.24 5.66 -11.84
C GLU A 227 -16.48 4.35 -11.95
N ILE A 228 -15.37 4.37 -12.69
CA ILE A 228 -14.35 3.32 -12.62
C ILE A 228 -13.09 3.89 -11.96
N THR A 229 -12.37 3.03 -11.27
CA THR A 229 -11.08 3.39 -10.65
C THR A 229 -9.97 3.01 -11.60
N LEU A 230 -9.28 4.01 -12.12
CA LEU A 230 -8.04 3.81 -12.86
C LEU A 230 -6.87 3.70 -11.86
N PRO A 231 -5.85 2.86 -12.15
CA PRO A 231 -4.68 2.75 -11.28
C PRO A 231 -4.07 4.12 -11.00
N PRO A 232 -3.88 4.51 -9.72
CA PRO A 232 -3.29 5.80 -9.39
C PRO A 232 -1.76 5.73 -9.29
N ASP A 233 -1.13 6.89 -9.31
CA ASP A 233 0.24 7.03 -8.81
C ASP A 233 0.30 6.75 -7.29
N THR A 234 1.41 6.18 -6.83
CA THR A 234 1.73 6.04 -5.39
C THR A 234 3.17 6.49 -5.15
N GLU A 235 3.61 6.41 -3.89
CA GLU A 235 4.98 6.59 -3.47
C GLU A 235 6.02 5.83 -4.31
N LEU A 236 5.66 4.61 -4.76
CA LEU A 236 6.56 3.71 -5.50
C LEU A 236 6.04 3.39 -6.91
N GLN A 237 4.86 3.90 -7.29
CA GLN A 237 4.19 3.57 -8.54
C GLN A 237 3.94 4.82 -9.39
N LYS A 238 4.27 4.76 -10.68
CA LYS A 238 3.86 5.75 -11.68
C LYS A 238 3.03 5.10 -12.78
N VAL A 239 1.94 5.75 -13.17
CA VAL A 239 0.98 5.22 -14.15
C VAL A 239 0.94 6.10 -15.40
N VAL A 240 0.97 5.45 -16.56
CA VAL A 240 0.80 6.08 -17.88
C VAL A 240 -0.42 5.46 -18.56
N ILE A 241 -1.45 6.26 -18.83
CA ILE A 241 -2.65 5.82 -19.55
C ILE A 241 -2.49 6.14 -21.03
N ASN A 242 -2.09 5.16 -21.83
CA ASN A 242 -1.89 5.34 -23.27
C ASN A 242 -3.22 5.46 -24.01
N ARG A 243 -4.23 4.69 -23.60
CA ARG A 243 -5.53 4.64 -24.27
C ARG A 243 -6.66 4.29 -23.32
N LEU A 244 -7.79 4.96 -23.53
CA LEU A 244 -9.11 4.54 -23.05
C LEU A 244 -9.98 4.26 -24.28
N SER A 245 -10.73 3.16 -24.26
CA SER A 245 -11.62 2.81 -25.38
C SER A 245 -12.73 3.85 -25.61
N GLU A 246 -13.13 4.55 -24.54
CA GLU A 246 -14.04 5.69 -24.55
C GLU A 246 -13.52 6.73 -23.54
N LEU A 247 -13.49 8.01 -23.94
CA LEU A 247 -13.05 9.09 -23.06
C LEU A 247 -14.11 9.35 -21.97
N PRO A 248 -13.69 9.52 -20.70
CA PRO A 248 -14.61 9.82 -19.61
C PRO A 248 -15.13 11.25 -19.71
N LEU A 249 -16.24 11.53 -19.01
CA LEU A 249 -16.72 12.90 -18.81
C LEU A 249 -15.72 13.74 -18.01
N ASN A 250 -15.08 13.11 -17.03
CA ASN A 250 -14.03 13.67 -16.19
C ASN A 250 -13.29 12.53 -15.48
N VAL A 251 -12.05 12.75 -15.09
CA VAL A 251 -11.33 11.93 -14.11
C VAL A 251 -11.08 12.77 -12.87
N LYS A 252 -11.64 12.35 -11.74
CA LYS A 252 -11.49 13.04 -10.46
C LYS A 252 -10.39 12.41 -9.64
N LEU A 253 -9.66 13.24 -8.91
CA LEU A 253 -8.79 12.81 -7.83
C LEU A 253 -9.61 12.82 -6.53
N ASP A 254 -9.71 11.67 -5.85
CA ASP A 254 -10.32 11.61 -4.52
C ASP A 254 -9.30 11.96 -3.42
N ARG A 255 -9.72 11.86 -2.15
CA ARG A 255 -8.87 12.19 -1.01
C ARG A 255 -7.75 11.18 -0.77
N ASP A 256 -7.94 9.94 -1.21
CA ASP A 256 -6.98 8.85 -1.04
C ASP A 256 -5.93 8.84 -2.17
N GLY A 257 -6.21 9.56 -3.26
CA GLY A 257 -5.33 9.69 -4.42
C GLY A 257 -5.80 8.88 -5.63
N ASN A 258 -6.98 8.25 -5.57
CA ASN A 258 -7.51 7.45 -6.67
C ASN A 258 -7.96 8.32 -7.85
N TRP A 259 -7.86 7.76 -9.05
CA TRP A 259 -8.31 8.38 -10.28
C TRP A 259 -9.67 7.80 -10.68
N LEU A 260 -10.74 8.53 -10.37
CA LEU A 260 -12.12 8.11 -10.60
C LEU A 260 -12.64 8.65 -11.93
N ALA A 261 -12.65 7.81 -12.96
CA ALA A 261 -13.13 8.16 -14.29
C ALA A 261 -14.65 8.00 -14.38
N GLN A 262 -15.33 9.10 -14.76
CA GLN A 262 -16.78 9.20 -14.74
C GLN A 262 -17.38 8.94 -16.14
N TYR A 263 -18.31 8.00 -16.23
CA TYR A 263 -19.01 7.65 -17.47
C TYR A 263 -20.51 7.82 -17.33
N ARG A 264 -21.16 8.41 -18.34
CA ARG A 264 -22.62 8.44 -18.44
C ARG A 264 -23.11 7.15 -19.09
N LEU A 265 -24.09 6.53 -18.45
CA LEU A 265 -24.83 5.39 -18.98
C LEU A 265 -26.30 5.79 -19.15
N ASN A 266 -26.85 5.55 -20.33
CA ASN A 266 -28.27 5.66 -20.62
C ASN A 266 -29.06 4.56 -19.88
N PRO A 267 -30.39 4.67 -19.75
CA PRO A 267 -31.20 3.64 -19.13
C PRO A 267 -30.94 2.26 -19.75
N ARG A 268 -30.71 1.24 -18.92
CA ARG A 268 -30.46 -0.16 -19.36
C ARG A 268 -29.22 -0.35 -20.25
N GLU A 269 -28.33 0.65 -20.32
CA GLU A 269 -27.10 0.55 -21.08
C GLU A 269 -26.09 -0.34 -20.35
N LYS A 270 -25.49 -1.27 -21.10
CA LYS A 270 -24.24 -1.95 -20.73
C LYS A 270 -23.10 -1.29 -21.49
N LYS A 271 -22.00 -0.99 -20.80
CA LYS A 271 -20.84 -0.31 -21.37
C LYS A 271 -19.56 -1.03 -20.96
N LYS A 272 -18.70 -1.31 -21.93
CA LYS A 272 -17.38 -1.89 -21.71
C LYS A 272 -16.32 -0.82 -21.95
N ILE A 273 -15.54 -0.53 -20.91
CA ILE A 273 -14.39 0.38 -20.98
C ILE A 273 -13.11 -0.45 -20.92
N VAL A 274 -12.14 -0.16 -21.78
CA VAL A 274 -10.82 -0.77 -21.76
C VAL A 274 -9.78 0.32 -21.55
N ALA A 275 -8.96 0.17 -20.51
CA ALA A 275 -7.82 1.03 -20.24
C ALA A 275 -6.52 0.29 -20.55
N GLU A 276 -5.65 0.92 -21.32
CA GLU A 276 -4.36 0.36 -21.74
C GLU A 276 -3.26 1.35 -21.40
N GLY A 277 -2.13 0.84 -20.94
CA GLY A 277 -1.07 1.70 -20.46
C GLY A 277 0.13 0.95 -19.89
N ASN A 278 0.92 1.69 -19.14
CA ASN A 278 2.09 1.18 -18.45
C ASN A 278 2.06 1.55 -16.97
N ILE A 279 2.57 0.67 -16.13
CA ILE A 279 2.81 0.93 -14.70
C ILE A 279 4.27 0.68 -14.40
N LEU A 280 4.92 1.68 -13.81
CA LEU A 280 6.31 1.62 -13.38
C LEU A 280 6.36 1.52 -11.86
N ILE A 281 7.08 0.52 -11.34
CA ILE A 281 7.31 0.30 -9.90
C ILE A 281 8.78 0.56 -9.58
N PHE A 282 9.02 1.43 -8.62
CA PHE A 282 10.36 1.90 -8.25
C PHE A 282 10.80 1.35 -6.88
N PRO A 283 12.10 1.12 -6.68
CA PRO A 283 12.62 0.69 -5.39
C PRO A 283 12.64 1.80 -4.35
N ASN A 284 12.50 3.07 -4.73
CA ASN A 284 12.59 4.21 -3.82
C ASN A 284 11.43 5.17 -4.06
N PHE A 285 11.13 5.98 -3.04
CA PHE A 285 10.08 7.00 -3.10
C PHE A 285 10.29 7.95 -4.29
N GLN A 286 9.25 8.11 -5.10
CA GLN A 286 9.22 9.00 -6.26
C GLN A 286 8.53 10.34 -5.96
N LEU A 287 7.71 10.39 -4.90
CA LEU A 287 6.92 11.56 -4.54
C LEU A 287 7.56 12.34 -3.39
N PRO A 288 7.40 13.67 -3.36
CA PRO A 288 7.89 14.49 -2.26
C PRO A 288 7.15 14.16 -0.97
N ALA A 289 7.89 14.21 0.15
CA ALA A 289 7.35 13.99 1.48
C ALA A 289 6.22 14.99 1.78
N LYS A 290 5.01 14.51 2.05
CA LYS A 290 3.83 15.35 2.32
C LYS A 290 3.38 15.13 3.76
N LYS A 291 3.33 16.21 4.54
CA LYS A 291 2.75 16.18 5.90
C LYS A 291 1.23 16.09 5.84
N LEU A 292 0.63 15.12 6.53
CA LEU A 292 -0.82 15.09 6.72
C LEU A 292 -1.30 16.24 7.61
N SER A 293 -2.41 16.86 7.21
CA SER A 293 -3.15 17.81 8.03
C SER A 293 -3.85 17.12 9.20
N ALA A 294 -4.24 17.87 10.23
CA ALA A 294 -4.99 17.32 11.36
C ALA A 294 -6.34 16.70 10.93
N ALA A 295 -6.95 17.22 9.86
CA ALA A 295 -8.17 16.65 9.29
C ALA A 295 -7.90 15.30 8.60
N GLU A 296 -6.80 15.18 7.85
CA GLU A 296 -6.38 13.91 7.24
C GLU A 296 -5.99 12.88 8.31
N VAL A 297 -5.24 13.26 9.34
CA VAL A 297 -4.91 12.34 10.46
C VAL A 297 -6.18 11.83 11.13
N LYS A 298 -7.16 12.70 11.40
CA LYS A 298 -8.45 12.29 11.97
C LYS A 298 -9.22 11.36 11.03
N LEU A 299 -9.23 11.65 9.73
CA LEU A 299 -9.88 10.82 8.71
C LEU A 299 -9.28 9.41 8.68
N TYR A 300 -7.96 9.31 8.72
CA TYR A 300 -7.23 8.05 8.61
C TYR A 300 -7.00 7.32 9.93
N THR A 301 -7.55 7.80 11.04
CA THR A 301 -7.51 7.13 12.35
C THR A 301 -8.90 6.82 12.89
N GLN A 302 -9.97 7.17 12.17
CA GLN A 302 -11.34 6.90 12.59
C GLN A 302 -11.74 5.43 12.37
N SER A 303 -12.65 4.95 13.23
CA SER A 303 -13.32 3.66 13.08
C SER A 303 -14.23 3.65 11.85
N GLN A 304 -14.27 2.52 11.14
CA GLN A 304 -15.17 2.27 10.02
C GLN A 304 -15.67 0.82 10.05
N PRO A 305 -16.67 0.44 9.23
CA PRO A 305 -16.92 -0.97 8.95
C PRO A 305 -15.61 -1.67 8.57
N TYR A 306 -15.41 -2.92 9.01
CA TYR A 306 -14.19 -3.71 8.83
C TYR A 306 -12.96 -3.23 9.61
N TRP A 307 -12.87 -1.94 9.93
CA TRP A 307 -11.81 -1.33 10.76
C TRP A 307 -12.38 -0.87 12.10
N GLU A 308 -12.96 -1.80 12.86
CA GLU A 308 -13.66 -1.47 14.09
C GLU A 308 -12.71 -1.23 15.26
N GLN A 309 -13.05 -0.28 16.12
CA GLN A 309 -12.29 0.04 17.35
C GLN A 309 -13.00 -0.47 18.61
N THR A 310 -13.22 -1.79 18.68
CA THR A 310 -13.85 -2.45 19.84
C THR A 310 -12.94 -2.39 21.08
N PRO A 311 -13.45 -2.67 22.30
CA PRO A 311 -12.63 -2.71 23.50
C PRO A 311 -11.40 -3.63 23.39
N GLU A 312 -11.55 -4.78 22.73
CA GLU A 312 -10.46 -5.75 22.51
C GLU A 312 -9.37 -5.15 21.60
N ILE A 313 -9.77 -4.54 20.48
CA ILE A 313 -8.85 -3.85 19.56
C ILE A 313 -8.15 -2.69 20.26
N LYS A 314 -8.86 -1.91 21.09
CA LYS A 314 -8.29 -0.82 21.89
C LYS A 314 -7.25 -1.31 22.89
N ALA A 315 -7.54 -2.39 23.61
CA ALA A 315 -6.60 -2.97 24.56
C ALA A 315 -5.31 -3.46 23.87
N LEU A 316 -5.43 -4.11 22.71
CA LEU A 316 -4.30 -4.54 21.90
C LEU A 316 -3.50 -3.35 21.34
N ALA A 317 -4.17 -2.37 20.74
CA ALA A 317 -3.52 -1.18 20.18
C ALA A 317 -2.73 -0.40 21.24
N GLN A 318 -3.26 -0.27 22.46
CA GLN A 318 -2.56 0.34 23.60
C GLN A 318 -1.28 -0.42 24.01
N LYS A 319 -1.24 -1.73 23.79
CA LYS A 319 -0.05 -2.56 24.07
C LYS A 319 0.98 -2.47 22.95
N LEU A 320 0.54 -2.54 21.69
CA LEU A 320 1.42 -2.67 20.52
C LEU A 320 2.03 -1.33 20.08
N LYS A 321 1.24 -0.25 20.05
CA LYS A 321 1.62 1.17 19.83
C LYS A 321 2.39 1.56 18.56
N THR A 322 3.06 0.63 17.88
CA THR A 322 3.97 0.91 16.76
C THR A 322 3.58 0.08 15.55
N PRO A 323 3.86 0.56 14.31
CA PRO A 323 3.56 -0.21 13.10
C PRO A 323 4.19 -1.60 13.11
N ARG A 324 5.47 -1.73 13.51
CA ARG A 324 6.16 -3.04 13.55
C ARG A 324 5.52 -3.99 14.55
N ALA A 325 5.26 -3.55 15.78
CA ALA A 325 4.65 -4.43 16.79
C ALA A 325 3.23 -4.86 16.40
N ILE A 326 2.46 -3.97 15.76
CA ILE A 326 1.13 -4.29 15.22
C ILE A 326 1.24 -5.32 14.10
N TYR A 327 2.15 -5.09 13.15
CA TYR A 327 2.42 -6.01 12.05
C TYR A 327 2.82 -7.40 12.55
N ASP A 328 3.80 -7.47 13.47
CA ASP A 328 4.25 -8.72 14.09
C ASP A 328 3.10 -9.46 14.78
N TYR A 329 2.24 -8.73 15.49
CA TYR A 329 1.08 -9.33 16.12
C TYR A 329 0.14 -9.96 15.10
N VAL A 330 -0.17 -9.24 14.01
CA VAL A 330 -1.06 -9.75 12.94
C VAL A 330 -0.46 -11.01 12.29
N VAL A 331 0.80 -10.96 11.86
CA VAL A 331 1.50 -12.09 11.21
C VAL A 331 1.53 -13.33 12.10
N ASN A 332 1.73 -13.16 13.40
CA ASN A 332 1.81 -14.27 14.36
C ASN A 332 0.44 -14.75 14.89
N THR A 333 -0.64 -13.97 14.69
CA THR A 333 -1.97 -14.28 15.24
C THR A 333 -2.86 -14.95 14.20
N LEU A 334 -2.85 -14.46 12.97
CA LEU A 334 -3.73 -14.94 11.91
C LEU A 334 -3.09 -16.07 11.11
N ASN A 335 -3.95 -16.96 10.60
CA ASN A 335 -3.57 -18.02 9.67
C ASN A 335 -4.41 -17.92 8.40
N TYR A 336 -3.74 -18.04 7.26
CA TYR A 336 -4.38 -17.94 5.95
C TYR A 336 -5.27 -19.15 5.64
N ASP A 337 -6.53 -18.91 5.31
CA ASP A 337 -7.51 -19.96 4.98
C ASP A 337 -7.76 -20.05 3.46
N TYR A 338 -7.02 -20.96 2.81
CA TYR A 338 -7.16 -21.23 1.38
C TYR A 338 -8.55 -21.76 0.99
N GLN A 339 -9.34 -22.30 1.91
CA GLN A 339 -10.69 -22.80 1.61
C GLN A 339 -11.69 -21.67 1.42
N ARG A 340 -11.39 -20.49 2.00
CA ARG A 340 -12.13 -19.24 1.83
C ARG A 340 -11.71 -18.48 0.58
N LEU A 341 -11.26 -19.15 -0.49
CA LEU A 341 -11.01 -18.53 -1.80
C LEU A 341 -12.10 -18.82 -2.85
N LYS A 342 -13.21 -19.46 -2.42
CA LYS A 342 -14.35 -19.78 -3.30
C LYS A 342 -15.25 -18.56 -3.51
N PRO A 343 -15.89 -18.39 -4.67
CA PRO A 343 -16.80 -17.26 -4.91
C PRO A 343 -17.85 -17.08 -3.80
N GLY A 344 -18.13 -15.83 -3.42
CA GLY A 344 -19.15 -15.47 -2.44
C GLY A 344 -18.69 -15.37 -0.98
N ILE A 345 -17.39 -15.19 -0.72
CA ILE A 345 -16.88 -14.95 0.63
C ILE A 345 -17.33 -13.58 1.14
N GLU A 346 -17.91 -13.54 2.32
CA GLU A 346 -18.15 -12.32 3.06
C GLU A 346 -16.86 -11.88 3.77
N ARG A 347 -16.46 -10.62 3.58
CA ARG A 347 -15.38 -9.98 4.35
C ARG A 347 -15.76 -9.90 5.82
N LEU A 348 -14.87 -10.34 6.70
CA LEU A 348 -15.15 -10.46 8.13
C LEU A 348 -14.90 -9.14 8.88
N GLY A 349 -13.88 -8.39 8.48
CA GLY A 349 -13.38 -7.26 9.25
C GLY A 349 -12.50 -7.65 10.43
N ALA A 350 -11.85 -6.66 11.03
CA ALA A 350 -10.85 -6.81 12.07
C ALA A 350 -11.37 -7.56 13.30
N THR A 351 -12.58 -7.22 13.76
CA THR A 351 -13.15 -7.80 15.00
C THR A 351 -13.41 -9.29 14.85
N LYS A 352 -14.05 -9.70 13.75
CA LYS A 352 -14.35 -11.11 13.49
C LYS A 352 -13.10 -11.89 13.13
N ALA A 353 -12.15 -11.29 12.40
CA ALA A 353 -10.85 -11.91 12.13
C ALA A 353 -10.08 -12.21 13.42
N LEU A 354 -10.08 -11.29 14.38
CA LEU A 354 -9.46 -11.50 15.69
C LEU A 354 -10.15 -12.60 16.51
N ALA A 355 -11.47 -12.72 16.42
CA ALA A 355 -12.24 -13.78 17.08
C ALA A 355 -12.05 -15.16 16.43
N SER A 356 -11.78 -15.20 15.12
CA SER A 356 -11.63 -16.41 14.31
C SER A 356 -10.32 -16.39 13.50
N PRO A 357 -9.15 -16.45 14.17
CA PRO A 357 -7.85 -16.23 13.52
C PRO A 357 -7.47 -17.26 12.45
N GLN A 358 -8.15 -18.41 12.42
CA GLN A 358 -7.91 -19.48 11.43
C GLN A 358 -8.66 -19.29 10.12
N SER A 359 -9.48 -18.24 10.02
CA SER A 359 -10.37 -18.01 8.89
C SER A 359 -10.04 -16.70 8.20
N ALA A 360 -8.76 -16.31 8.09
CA ALA A 360 -8.38 -15.03 7.48
C ALA A 360 -7.95 -15.22 6.01
N VAL A 361 -8.35 -14.28 5.14
CA VAL A 361 -7.71 -14.06 3.82
C VAL A 361 -7.07 -12.67 3.80
N CYS A 362 -6.49 -12.24 2.67
CA CYS A 362 -5.65 -11.02 2.63
C CYS A 362 -6.36 -9.74 3.14
N THR A 363 -7.68 -9.63 2.94
CA THR A 363 -8.49 -8.53 3.47
C THR A 363 -8.56 -8.53 4.99
N GLU A 364 -8.68 -9.69 5.64
CA GLU A 364 -8.71 -9.76 7.11
C GLU A 364 -7.34 -9.48 7.76
N PHE A 365 -6.25 -9.87 7.10
CA PHE A 365 -4.90 -9.48 7.51
C PHE A 365 -4.73 -7.96 7.45
N SER A 366 -5.17 -7.33 6.35
CA SER A 366 -5.17 -5.88 6.17
C SER A 366 -6.07 -5.18 7.17
N ASP A 367 -7.29 -5.69 7.39
CA ASP A 367 -8.29 -5.14 8.29
C ASP A 367 -7.80 -5.09 9.73
N LEU A 368 -7.26 -6.20 10.23
CA LEU A 368 -6.77 -6.25 11.60
C LEU A 368 -5.58 -5.30 11.80
N PHE A 369 -4.66 -5.23 10.84
CA PHE A 369 -3.55 -4.28 10.88
C PHE A 369 -4.06 -2.84 10.93
N ILE A 370 -4.96 -2.45 10.02
CA ILE A 370 -5.49 -1.09 9.92
C ILE A 370 -6.29 -0.74 11.18
N ALA A 371 -7.17 -1.61 11.67
CA ALA A 371 -7.94 -1.37 12.88
C ALA A 371 -7.04 -1.09 14.09
N LEU A 372 -6.00 -1.91 14.28
CA LEU A 372 -5.02 -1.73 15.35
C LEU A 372 -4.20 -0.43 15.17
N ALA A 373 -3.73 -0.15 13.96
CA ALA A 373 -2.95 1.05 13.64
C ALA A 373 -3.77 2.33 13.87
N ARG A 374 -4.98 2.40 13.30
CA ARG A 374 -5.91 3.53 13.47
C ARG A 374 -6.24 3.76 14.94
N THR A 375 -6.50 2.68 15.69
CA THR A 375 -6.78 2.77 17.14
C THR A 375 -5.58 3.23 17.95
N ALA A 376 -4.36 2.92 17.51
CA ALA A 376 -3.11 3.42 18.09
C ALA A 376 -2.80 4.88 17.69
N GLY A 377 -3.64 5.52 16.86
CA GLY A 377 -3.43 6.88 16.36
C GLY A 377 -2.51 6.96 15.14
N ILE A 378 -2.21 5.83 14.51
CA ILE A 378 -1.36 5.76 13.31
C ILE A 378 -2.29 5.80 12.08
N PRO A 379 -2.17 6.80 11.19
CA PRO A 379 -2.94 6.81 9.96
C PRO A 379 -2.64 5.56 9.13
N ALA A 380 -3.68 4.84 8.72
CA ALA A 380 -3.55 3.61 7.94
C ALA A 380 -4.68 3.46 6.93
N ARG A 381 -4.41 2.83 5.79
CA ARG A 381 -5.37 2.60 4.70
C ARG A 381 -5.07 1.29 3.99
N GLU A 382 -6.04 0.78 3.25
CA GLU A 382 -5.94 -0.48 2.51
C GLU A 382 -5.66 -0.20 1.04
N LEU A 383 -4.88 -1.05 0.39
CA LEU A 383 -4.67 -1.03 -1.05
C LEU A 383 -5.22 -2.32 -1.64
N HIS A 384 -5.94 -2.18 -2.75
CA HIS A 384 -6.37 -3.30 -3.58
C HIS A 384 -5.69 -3.21 -4.93
N GLY A 385 -5.21 -4.35 -5.42
CA GLY A 385 -4.42 -4.35 -6.64
C GLY A 385 -4.06 -5.73 -7.15
N TYR A 386 -3.10 -5.76 -8.06
CA TYR A 386 -2.53 -6.97 -8.63
C TYR A 386 -1.21 -7.29 -7.94
N ALA A 387 -0.98 -8.56 -7.64
CA ALA A 387 0.29 -9.01 -7.09
C ALA A 387 0.80 -10.21 -7.90
N TYR A 388 1.95 -10.03 -8.58
CA TYR A 388 2.52 -11.10 -9.40
C TYR A 388 3.11 -12.21 -8.52
N THR A 389 2.75 -13.46 -8.79
CA THR A 389 3.36 -14.62 -8.14
C THR A 389 3.50 -15.80 -9.10
N THR A 390 4.59 -16.55 -8.93
CA THR A 390 4.79 -17.89 -9.53
C THR A 390 4.41 -19.02 -8.58
N ASN A 391 4.09 -18.72 -7.31
CA ASN A 391 3.72 -19.69 -6.29
C ASN A 391 2.55 -19.17 -5.44
N SER A 392 1.33 -19.38 -5.94
CA SER A 392 0.08 -18.96 -5.29
C SER A 392 -0.20 -19.61 -3.93
N ARG A 393 0.60 -20.60 -3.50
CA ARG A 393 0.55 -21.13 -2.13
C ARG A 393 1.30 -20.21 -1.18
N LEU A 394 2.54 -19.83 -1.52
CA LEU A 394 3.37 -18.98 -0.66
C LEU A 394 2.96 -17.50 -0.75
N GLN A 395 2.34 -17.10 -1.85
CA GLN A 395 1.88 -15.74 -2.12
C GLN A 395 0.45 -15.80 -2.67
N PRO A 396 -0.54 -16.11 -1.81
CA PRO A 396 -1.91 -16.31 -2.27
C PRO A 396 -2.57 -15.00 -2.70
N LEU A 397 -3.63 -15.17 -3.49
CA LEU A 397 -4.42 -14.12 -4.14
C LEU A 397 -5.89 -14.37 -3.78
N SER A 398 -6.69 -13.31 -3.62
CA SER A 398 -7.97 -13.43 -2.90
C SER A 398 -9.23 -12.99 -3.65
N LEU A 399 -9.14 -12.25 -4.77
CA LEU A 399 -10.35 -11.63 -5.37
C LEU A 399 -10.67 -12.15 -6.78
N GLY A 400 -11.45 -13.24 -6.86
CA GLY A 400 -12.11 -13.70 -8.08
C GLY A 400 -11.19 -14.32 -9.14
N ASN A 401 -11.65 -14.36 -10.39
CA ASN A 401 -10.88 -14.88 -11.53
C ASN A 401 -9.72 -13.97 -11.97
N ASP A 402 -9.69 -12.73 -11.48
CA ASP A 402 -8.58 -11.82 -11.67
C ASP A 402 -7.64 -11.94 -10.47
N ILE A 403 -6.35 -12.07 -10.75
CA ILE A 403 -5.28 -12.26 -9.76
C ILE A 403 -5.12 -10.99 -8.92
N LEU A 404 -5.98 -10.81 -7.92
CA LEU A 404 -6.05 -9.62 -7.09
C LEU A 404 -5.68 -9.92 -5.64
N HIS A 405 -5.10 -8.91 -4.99
CA HIS A 405 -4.58 -8.95 -3.63
C HIS A 405 -4.92 -7.67 -2.87
N ALA A 406 -4.94 -7.76 -1.54
CA ALA A 406 -5.15 -6.63 -0.66
C ALA A 406 -4.07 -6.60 0.44
N TRP A 407 -3.50 -5.42 0.66
CA TRP A 407 -2.47 -5.19 1.67
C TRP A 407 -2.62 -3.79 2.28
N PRO A 408 -2.17 -3.56 3.52
CA PRO A 408 -2.26 -2.25 4.15
C PRO A 408 -1.05 -1.36 3.86
N GLU A 409 -1.24 -0.06 4.09
CA GLU A 409 -0.15 0.87 4.34
C GLU A 409 -0.42 1.74 5.57
N TYR A 410 0.66 2.19 6.18
CA TYR A 410 0.62 3.16 7.28
C TYR A 410 1.40 4.41 6.91
N TYR A 411 1.02 5.55 7.46
CA TYR A 411 1.75 6.78 7.27
C TYR A 411 2.89 6.87 8.29
N ASP A 412 4.13 6.95 7.81
CA ASP A 412 5.27 7.24 8.69
C ASP A 412 5.43 8.75 8.85
N GLU A 413 5.28 9.24 10.08
CA GLU A 413 5.44 10.66 10.39
C GLU A 413 6.88 11.16 10.27
N VAL A 414 7.87 10.25 10.35
CA VAL A 414 9.29 10.59 10.25
C VAL A 414 9.67 10.87 8.80
N THR A 415 9.42 9.93 7.90
CA THR A 415 9.68 10.12 6.46
C THR A 415 8.61 10.95 5.78
N LYS A 416 7.42 11.13 6.39
CA LYS A 416 6.24 11.80 5.83
C LYS A 416 5.74 11.15 4.52
N THR A 417 5.72 9.83 4.49
CA THR A 417 5.32 9.02 3.33
C THR A 417 4.43 7.87 3.77
N TRP A 418 3.58 7.37 2.87
CA TRP A 418 2.88 6.12 3.08
C TRP A 418 3.84 4.94 2.85
N ILE A 419 3.81 3.97 3.77
CA ILE A 419 4.64 2.78 3.77
C ILE A 419 3.73 1.56 3.60
N GLN A 420 3.81 0.95 2.43
CA GLN A 420 3.12 -0.30 2.12
C GLN A 420 3.81 -1.48 2.80
N VAL A 421 3.02 -2.36 3.40
CA VAL A 421 3.47 -3.58 4.06
C VAL A 421 2.51 -4.72 3.73
N ASP A 422 2.98 -5.96 3.71
CA ASP A 422 2.10 -7.11 3.45
C ASP A 422 2.20 -8.19 4.53
N PRO A 423 1.32 -8.17 5.54
CA PRO A 423 1.31 -9.20 6.59
C PRO A 423 0.79 -10.56 6.10
N THR A 424 0.09 -10.60 4.97
CA THR A 424 -0.40 -11.85 4.38
C THR A 424 0.76 -12.63 3.81
N TRP A 425 1.55 -12.02 2.92
CA TRP A 425 2.67 -12.69 2.28
C TRP A 425 3.81 -13.00 3.24
N GLU A 426 4.08 -12.18 4.28
CA GLU A 426 5.08 -12.56 5.30
C GLU A 426 4.65 -13.82 6.09
N ASN A 427 3.36 -13.95 6.42
CA ASN A 427 2.81 -15.15 7.07
C ASN A 427 2.96 -16.39 6.18
N THR A 428 2.61 -16.30 4.89
CA THR A 428 2.57 -17.47 3.99
C THR A 428 3.93 -17.84 3.39
N THR A 429 4.86 -16.89 3.29
CA THR A 429 6.25 -17.14 2.85
C THR A 429 7.19 -17.55 3.99
N LYS A 430 6.72 -17.53 5.24
CA LYS A 430 7.46 -17.92 6.44
C LYS A 430 8.79 -17.18 6.63
N GLY A 431 8.71 -15.85 6.62
CA GLY A 431 9.81 -14.99 7.07
C GLY A 431 10.58 -14.28 5.97
N VAL A 432 10.04 -14.18 4.75
CA VAL A 432 10.40 -13.08 3.85
C VAL A 432 9.84 -11.80 4.47
N ASP A 433 10.70 -10.79 4.63
CA ASP A 433 10.33 -9.52 5.23
C ASP A 433 9.55 -8.67 4.22
N TYR A 434 8.24 -8.53 4.46
CA TYR A 434 7.33 -7.65 3.71
C TYR A 434 6.94 -6.41 4.51
N PHE A 435 7.61 -6.15 5.64
CA PHE A 435 7.39 -4.96 6.46
C PHE A 435 8.38 -3.84 6.13
N THR A 436 9.66 -4.17 6.02
CA THR A 436 10.69 -3.15 5.74
C THR A 436 10.81 -2.85 4.26
N LYS A 437 10.43 -3.82 3.41
CA LYS A 437 10.42 -3.70 1.97
C LYS A 437 9.31 -4.57 1.39
N LEU A 438 8.47 -3.99 0.53
CA LEU A 438 7.42 -4.75 -0.17
C LEU A 438 8.05 -5.62 -1.28
N ASP A 439 8.06 -5.16 -2.53
CA ASP A 439 8.81 -5.74 -3.66
C ASP A 439 8.54 -4.94 -4.97
N PHE A 440 8.77 -5.55 -6.13
CA PHE A 440 8.40 -5.04 -7.46
C PHE A 440 7.17 -5.74 -8.07
N ASN A 441 6.50 -6.59 -7.31
CA ASN A 441 5.43 -7.47 -7.78
C ASN A 441 4.04 -6.93 -7.40
N HIS A 442 3.95 -5.98 -6.46
CA HIS A 442 2.71 -5.33 -6.05
C HIS A 442 2.39 -4.10 -6.90
N ILE A 443 1.17 -4.07 -7.41
CA ILE A 443 0.65 -3.02 -8.28
C ILE A 443 -0.69 -2.54 -7.73
N THR A 444 -0.75 -1.29 -7.30
CA THR A 444 -1.95 -0.67 -6.72
C THR A 444 -2.95 -0.31 -7.81
N PHE A 445 -4.20 -0.77 -7.67
CA PHE A 445 -5.31 -0.35 -8.53
C PHE A 445 -6.28 0.60 -7.81
N ALA A 446 -6.44 0.45 -6.50
CA ALA A 446 -7.28 1.31 -5.66
C ALA A 446 -6.69 1.45 -4.25
N ILE A 447 -6.91 2.61 -3.64
CA ILE A 447 -6.52 2.95 -2.28
C ILE A 447 -7.80 3.26 -1.49
N LEU A 448 -8.05 2.55 -0.41
CA LEU A 448 -9.24 2.65 0.42
C LEU A 448 -8.82 3.21 1.77
N GLY A 449 -9.09 4.49 2.00
CA GLY A 449 -8.76 5.18 3.26
C GLY A 449 -9.93 5.96 3.84
N GLU A 450 -10.61 6.75 3.00
CA GLU A 450 -11.82 7.49 3.36
C GLU A 450 -13.02 6.57 3.58
N LYS A 451 -13.09 5.45 2.86
CA LYS A 451 -14.09 4.39 3.03
C LYS A 451 -13.41 3.03 3.00
N SER A 452 -13.91 2.11 3.81
CA SER A 452 -13.39 0.75 3.92
C SER A 452 -13.77 -0.17 2.75
N ASP A 453 -14.73 0.22 1.92
CA ASP A 453 -15.33 -0.63 0.88
C ASP A 453 -15.41 0.03 -0.50
N TYR A 454 -14.82 1.22 -0.66
CA TYR A 454 -14.83 2.00 -1.90
C TYR A 454 -13.58 2.88 -1.97
N PRO A 455 -12.95 3.06 -3.15
CA PRO A 455 -13.42 2.64 -4.47
C PRO A 455 -13.12 1.18 -4.84
N TYR A 456 -13.84 0.65 -5.83
CA TYR A 456 -13.61 -0.70 -6.33
C TYR A 456 -12.37 -0.75 -7.24
N PRO A 457 -11.47 -1.73 -7.09
CA PRO A 457 -10.29 -1.87 -7.95
C PRO A 457 -10.67 -2.36 -9.35
N ALA A 458 -9.74 -2.22 -10.30
CA ALA A 458 -9.82 -2.95 -11.56
C ALA A 458 -9.94 -4.47 -11.30
N GLY A 459 -10.76 -5.16 -12.11
CA GLY A 459 -11.12 -6.57 -11.91
C GLY A 459 -12.38 -6.80 -11.04
N ALA A 460 -12.82 -5.81 -10.26
CA ALA A 460 -14.10 -5.89 -9.54
C ALA A 460 -15.34 -5.56 -10.41
N PHE A 461 -15.15 -4.92 -11.56
CA PHE A 461 -16.21 -4.50 -12.48
C PHE A 461 -16.58 -5.63 -13.45
N LYS A 462 -17.29 -6.65 -12.95
CA LYS A 462 -17.65 -7.87 -13.71
C LYS A 462 -18.91 -7.71 -14.56
N GLY A 463 -18.95 -8.42 -15.70
CA GLY A 463 -20.13 -8.56 -16.55
C GLY A 463 -20.99 -9.77 -16.18
N ASP A 464 -21.87 -10.20 -17.09
CA ASP A 464 -22.78 -11.35 -16.87
C ASP A 464 -22.04 -12.69 -16.71
N THR A 465 -20.83 -12.78 -17.26
CA THR A 465 -19.96 -13.95 -17.15
C THR A 465 -18.71 -13.59 -16.38
N ASP A 466 -18.27 -14.48 -15.51
CA ASP A 466 -17.04 -14.33 -14.74
C ASP A 466 -15.81 -14.55 -15.63
N THR A 467 -15.37 -13.50 -16.32
CA THR A 467 -14.22 -13.49 -17.22
C THR A 467 -12.98 -12.92 -16.54
N LYS A 468 -11.79 -13.24 -17.09
CA LYS A 468 -10.56 -12.53 -16.76
C LYS A 468 -10.58 -11.15 -17.43
N ASP A 469 -10.47 -10.10 -16.62
CA ASP A 469 -10.56 -8.70 -17.03
C ASP A 469 -9.29 -7.89 -16.70
N VAL A 470 -8.36 -8.48 -15.95
CA VAL A 470 -7.07 -7.88 -15.61
C VAL A 470 -5.95 -8.62 -16.35
N PHE A 471 -5.26 -7.91 -17.24
CA PHE A 471 -4.10 -8.41 -17.97
C PHE A 471 -2.89 -7.54 -17.65
N MET A 472 -1.85 -8.18 -17.11
CA MET A 472 -0.60 -7.56 -16.69
C MET A 472 0.55 -8.38 -17.25
N ASP A 473 1.47 -7.73 -17.96
CA ASP A 473 2.63 -8.37 -18.54
C ASP A 473 3.89 -7.57 -18.24
N PHE A 474 4.97 -8.25 -17.87
CA PHE A 474 6.28 -7.61 -17.70
C PHE A 474 6.76 -7.05 -19.04
N SER A 475 7.32 -5.83 -18.99
CA SER A 475 7.95 -5.19 -20.14
C SER A 475 9.43 -4.92 -19.87
N ASN A 476 10.28 -5.31 -20.81
CA ASN A 476 11.73 -5.05 -20.75
C ASN A 476 12.10 -3.69 -21.33
N THR A 477 11.20 -3.11 -22.12
CA THR A 477 11.43 -1.86 -22.82
C THR A 477 11.45 -0.70 -21.83
N PRO A 478 12.53 0.10 -21.78
CA PRO A 478 12.52 1.34 -21.02
C PRO A 478 11.38 2.25 -21.51
N ILE A 479 10.82 3.03 -20.58
CA ILE A 479 9.76 4.00 -20.91
C ILE A 479 10.20 5.32 -20.32
N ASP A 480 10.37 6.30 -21.19
CA ASP A 480 10.48 7.68 -20.79
C ASP A 480 9.07 8.18 -20.45
N LEU A 481 8.90 8.72 -19.24
CA LEU A 481 7.61 9.28 -18.84
C LEU A 481 7.27 10.46 -19.77
N PRO A 482 6.07 10.48 -20.38
CA PRO A 482 5.70 11.57 -21.26
C PRO A 482 5.54 12.87 -20.47
N GLU A 483 5.86 13.99 -21.09
CA GLU A 483 5.66 15.31 -20.50
C GLU A 483 4.16 15.60 -20.26
N PRO A 484 3.76 16.16 -19.11
CA PRO A 484 2.37 16.49 -18.83
C PRO A 484 1.79 17.48 -19.84
N GLN A 485 0.63 17.15 -20.42
CA GLN A 485 -0.09 18.01 -21.37
C GLN A 485 -1.37 18.54 -20.74
N TYR A 486 -1.64 19.84 -20.88
CA TYR A 486 -2.82 20.46 -20.28
C TYR A 486 -3.33 21.66 -21.08
N GLN A 487 -4.61 21.97 -20.87
CA GLN A 487 -5.29 23.13 -21.44
C GLN A 487 -5.94 23.96 -20.33
N VAL A 488 -5.92 25.28 -20.50
CA VAL A 488 -6.57 26.23 -19.59
C VAL A 488 -7.66 26.96 -20.35
N ARG A 489 -8.87 26.94 -19.82
CA ARG A 489 -10.01 27.67 -20.37
C ARG A 489 -10.67 28.53 -19.29
N PHE A 490 -11.01 29.76 -19.63
CA PHE A 490 -11.79 30.64 -18.78
C PHE A 490 -13.28 30.53 -19.12
N ASP A 491 -14.05 29.96 -18.20
CA ASP A 491 -15.51 29.99 -18.24
C ASP A 491 -16.00 31.25 -17.51
N PHE A 492 -15.82 32.38 -18.18
CA PHE A 492 -16.18 33.71 -17.68
C PHE A 492 -16.75 34.56 -18.82
N PRO A 493 -17.75 35.43 -18.60
CA PRO A 493 -18.31 36.26 -19.66
C PRO A 493 -17.25 37.15 -20.32
N THR A 494 -17.24 37.20 -21.65
CA THR A 494 -16.39 38.12 -22.43
C THR A 494 -16.94 39.55 -22.46
N ARG A 495 -18.20 39.74 -22.04
CA ARG A 495 -18.87 41.04 -21.92
C ARG A 495 -19.68 41.09 -20.63
N ALA A 496 -19.54 42.18 -19.87
CA ALA A 496 -20.30 42.41 -18.65
C ALA A 496 -20.62 43.89 -18.47
N VAL A 497 -21.52 44.22 -17.54
CA VAL A 497 -21.80 45.61 -17.15
C VAL A 497 -20.90 45.98 -15.97
N SER A 498 -20.27 47.15 -16.04
CA SER A 498 -19.41 47.68 -14.96
C SER A 498 -20.20 47.92 -13.67
N GLY A 499 -19.51 47.85 -12.52
CA GLY A 499 -20.11 48.03 -11.20
C GLY A 499 -20.77 46.77 -10.62
N GLN A 500 -20.68 45.62 -11.30
CA GLN A 500 -21.25 44.35 -10.84
C GLN A 500 -20.19 43.40 -10.30
N LYS A 501 -20.62 42.53 -9.38
CA LYS A 501 -19.87 41.35 -8.95
C LYS A 501 -20.04 40.26 -10.01
N LEU A 502 -18.93 39.79 -10.56
CA LEU A 502 -18.90 38.76 -11.59
C LEU A 502 -18.27 37.49 -11.00
N SER A 503 -18.83 36.34 -11.36
CA SER A 503 -18.31 35.03 -10.96
C SER A 503 -17.91 34.27 -12.22
N GLY A 504 -16.79 33.55 -12.13
CA GLY A 504 -16.27 32.73 -13.20
C GLY A 504 -15.64 31.46 -12.68
N LYS A 505 -15.22 30.62 -13.62
CA LYS A 505 -14.39 29.46 -13.32
C LYS A 505 -13.25 29.39 -14.33
N ILE A 506 -12.10 28.94 -13.88
CA ILE A 506 -11.03 28.48 -14.78
C ILE A 506 -11.10 26.96 -14.80
N ARG A 507 -11.09 26.38 -16.00
CA ARG A 507 -10.95 24.94 -16.21
C ARG A 507 -9.52 24.63 -16.59
N LEU A 508 -8.82 23.93 -15.72
CA LEU A 508 -7.53 23.29 -16.02
C LEU A 508 -7.81 21.83 -16.36
N GLN A 509 -7.64 21.47 -17.63
CA GLN A 509 -7.86 20.12 -18.12
C GLN A 509 -6.51 19.46 -18.42
N ASN A 510 -6.26 18.29 -17.85
CA ASN A 510 -5.15 17.43 -18.24
C ASN A 510 -5.56 16.66 -19.50
N THR A 511 -4.86 16.89 -20.61
CA THR A 511 -5.10 16.23 -21.89
C THR A 511 -4.07 15.15 -22.19
N GLY A 512 -3.09 14.96 -21.31
CA GLY A 512 -2.03 13.97 -21.43
C GLY A 512 -2.38 12.63 -20.77
N SER A 513 -1.40 11.74 -20.77
CA SER A 513 -1.49 10.36 -20.28
C SER A 513 -0.91 10.16 -18.86
N VAL A 514 -0.34 11.20 -18.25
CA VAL A 514 0.28 11.17 -16.91
C VAL A 514 -0.34 12.23 -16.01
N LEU A 515 -0.17 12.06 -14.69
CA LEU A 515 -0.63 13.01 -13.69
C LEU A 515 -0.04 14.41 -13.95
N LEU A 516 -0.90 15.42 -13.96
CA LEU A 516 -0.45 16.80 -13.87
C LEU A 516 -0.20 17.10 -12.40
N GLU A 517 1.07 17.09 -12.00
CA GLU A 517 1.49 17.38 -10.62
C GLU A 517 1.02 18.75 -10.14
N PRO A 518 0.89 18.98 -8.81
CA PRO A 518 0.50 20.27 -8.26
C PRO A 518 1.37 21.41 -8.80
N LYS A 519 0.76 22.56 -9.11
CA LYS A 519 1.45 23.73 -9.65
C LYS A 519 1.22 24.95 -8.77
N ASN A 520 2.28 25.74 -8.59
CA ASN A 520 2.14 27.08 -8.04
C ASN A 520 1.33 27.90 -9.03
N ALA A 521 0.37 28.64 -8.50
CA ALA A 521 -0.58 29.37 -9.32
C ALA A 521 -0.77 30.76 -8.74
N ASP A 522 -0.53 31.77 -9.57
CA ASP A 522 -0.79 33.15 -9.24
C ASP A 522 -1.87 33.69 -10.17
N MET A 523 -2.96 34.18 -9.60
CA MET A 523 -4.03 34.81 -10.36
C MET A 523 -4.00 36.32 -10.17
N THR A 524 -3.87 37.05 -11.28
CA THR A 524 -3.85 38.50 -11.32
C THR A 524 -5.00 39.03 -12.17
N THR A 525 -5.44 40.26 -11.90
CA THR A 525 -6.47 40.90 -12.71
C THR A 525 -6.35 42.41 -12.64
N THR A 526 -6.79 43.09 -13.70
CA THR A 526 -6.97 44.56 -13.67
C THR A 526 -8.27 44.98 -12.95
N LEU A 527 -9.10 44.02 -12.54
CA LEU A 527 -10.30 44.22 -11.74
C LEU A 527 -10.00 44.03 -10.24
N LYS A 528 -10.93 44.39 -9.35
CA LYS A 528 -10.77 44.10 -7.92
C LYS A 528 -11.05 42.62 -7.65
N PHE A 529 -10.07 41.95 -7.04
CA PHE A 529 -10.11 40.51 -6.76
C PHE A 529 -10.61 40.24 -5.33
N THR A 530 -11.48 39.23 -5.15
CA THR A 530 -12.03 38.89 -3.83
C THR A 530 -11.39 37.64 -3.21
N SER A 531 -10.67 36.83 -3.98
CA SER A 531 -10.17 35.52 -3.52
C SER A 531 -8.87 35.13 -4.22
N SER A 532 -7.71 35.26 -3.56
CA SER A 532 -6.43 34.80 -4.11
C SER A 532 -6.37 33.28 -4.28
N LEU A 533 -5.76 32.82 -5.37
CA LEU A 533 -5.34 31.44 -5.58
C LEU A 533 -3.81 31.42 -5.48
N THR A 534 -3.26 30.45 -4.75
CA THR A 534 -1.79 30.30 -4.55
C THR A 534 -1.27 28.96 -5.07
N GLU A 535 -2.12 27.93 -5.12
CA GLU A 535 -1.73 26.59 -5.54
C GLU A 535 -2.91 25.88 -6.20
N VAL A 536 -2.59 25.04 -7.17
CA VAL A 536 -3.53 24.18 -7.87
C VAL A 536 -3.15 22.73 -7.60
N THR A 537 -4.12 21.93 -7.14
CA THR A 537 -3.93 20.50 -6.84
C THR A 537 -3.63 19.70 -8.10
N ALA A 538 -3.13 18.48 -7.92
CA ALA A 538 -2.88 17.58 -9.04
C ALA A 538 -4.16 17.28 -9.84
N VAL A 539 -4.01 17.05 -11.15
CA VAL A 539 -5.11 16.72 -12.07
C VAL A 539 -4.78 15.40 -12.78
N PRO A 540 -5.54 14.31 -12.55
CA PRO A 540 -5.32 13.02 -13.21
C PRO A 540 -5.37 13.13 -14.74
N PRO A 541 -4.80 12.16 -15.48
CA PRO A 541 -4.98 12.07 -16.94
C PRO A 541 -6.46 12.16 -17.31
N PHE A 542 -6.78 12.96 -18.33
CA PHE A 542 -8.15 13.24 -18.78
C PHE A 542 -9.06 13.92 -17.73
N GLY A 543 -8.49 14.35 -16.61
CA GLY A 543 -9.17 15.08 -15.55
C GLY A 543 -9.31 16.57 -15.82
N THR A 544 -10.31 17.19 -15.20
CA THR A 544 -10.56 18.63 -15.22
C THR A 544 -10.75 19.14 -13.80
N LEU A 545 -9.97 20.15 -13.44
CA LEU A 545 -10.10 20.91 -12.21
C LEU A 545 -10.79 22.25 -12.50
N GLU A 546 -11.89 22.51 -11.80
CA GLU A 546 -12.59 23.79 -11.86
C GLU A 546 -12.17 24.69 -10.70
N ILE A 547 -11.59 25.84 -11.03
CA ILE A 547 -11.14 26.85 -10.06
C ILE A 547 -12.12 28.02 -10.09
N PRO A 548 -13.06 28.11 -9.13
CA PRO A 548 -13.99 29.22 -9.09
C PRO A 548 -13.29 30.50 -8.64
N PHE A 549 -13.63 31.62 -9.27
CA PHE A 549 -13.14 32.93 -8.86
C PHE A 549 -14.25 33.99 -8.92
N LYS A 550 -14.06 35.07 -8.15
CA LYS A 550 -14.98 36.20 -8.10
C LYS A 550 -14.22 37.51 -8.26
N VAL A 551 -14.69 38.35 -9.17
CA VAL A 551 -14.13 39.68 -9.43
C VAL A 551 -15.21 40.75 -9.29
N THR A 552 -14.80 41.93 -8.87
CA THR A 552 -15.67 43.11 -8.81
C THR A 552 -15.11 44.17 -9.74
N SER A 553 -15.94 44.65 -10.67
CA SER A 553 -15.60 45.79 -11.51
C SER A 553 -16.08 47.08 -10.86
N GLU A 554 -15.31 48.16 -10.97
CA GLU A 554 -15.78 49.48 -10.55
C GLU A 554 -16.81 50.02 -11.57
N PRO A 555 -17.83 50.79 -11.13
CA PRO A 555 -18.77 51.44 -12.04
C PRO A 555 -18.03 52.38 -13.00
N ALA A 556 -18.30 52.26 -14.30
CA ALA A 556 -17.67 53.10 -15.32
C ALA A 556 -18.72 53.78 -16.21
N PHE A 557 -18.44 55.02 -16.60
CA PHE A 557 -19.28 55.77 -17.55
C PHE A 557 -18.92 55.52 -19.02
N LYS A 558 -17.74 54.98 -19.28
CA LYS A 558 -17.27 54.58 -20.61
C LYS A 558 -17.04 53.08 -20.65
N THR A 559 -17.09 52.50 -21.84
CA THR A 559 -16.66 51.11 -22.04
C THR A 559 -15.20 50.98 -21.67
N SER A 560 -14.86 49.97 -20.86
CA SER A 560 -13.49 49.66 -20.46
C SER A 560 -13.21 48.16 -20.63
N THR A 561 -11.97 47.75 -20.44
CA THR A 561 -11.57 46.33 -20.49
C THR A 561 -10.98 45.90 -19.15
N GLY A 562 -11.41 44.74 -18.68
CA GLY A 562 -10.79 44.00 -17.59
C GLY A 562 -9.99 42.83 -18.14
N LYS A 563 -8.84 42.52 -17.56
CA LYS A 563 -8.05 41.34 -17.89
C LYS A 563 -7.98 40.43 -16.66
N ILE A 564 -8.14 39.14 -16.87
CA ILE A 564 -7.91 38.10 -15.86
C ILE A 564 -6.77 37.24 -16.38
N GLU A 565 -5.74 37.07 -15.57
CA GLU A 565 -4.55 36.33 -15.91
C GLU A 565 -4.30 35.25 -14.86
N LEU A 566 -3.91 34.07 -15.34
CA LEU A 566 -3.47 32.95 -14.52
C LEU A 566 -2.05 32.60 -14.95
N ASN A 567 -1.13 32.69 -14.00
CA ASN A 567 0.23 32.18 -14.17
C ASN A 567 0.34 30.80 -13.50
N LEU A 568 0.72 29.78 -14.26
CA LEU A 568 1.00 28.43 -13.76
C LEU A 568 2.46 28.08 -14.02
N ASN A 569 3.28 28.08 -12.98
CA ASN A 569 4.73 27.79 -13.05
C ASN A 569 5.45 28.53 -14.21
N GLY A 570 5.13 29.81 -14.44
CA GLY A 570 5.76 30.65 -15.47
C GLY A 570 4.99 30.70 -16.81
N SER A 571 4.03 29.81 -17.02
CA SER A 571 3.13 29.85 -18.20
C SER A 571 1.94 30.74 -17.93
N GLN A 572 1.78 31.79 -18.74
CA GLN A 572 0.70 32.77 -18.59
C GLN A 572 -0.49 32.46 -19.50
N PHE A 573 -1.69 32.47 -18.92
CA PHE A 573 -2.97 32.32 -19.59
C PHE A 573 -3.85 33.51 -19.24
N ASP A 574 -4.65 34.01 -20.17
CA ASP A 574 -5.53 35.13 -19.87
C ASP A 574 -6.86 35.13 -20.61
N GLN A 575 -7.81 35.90 -20.06
CA GLN A 575 -9.03 36.28 -20.74
C GLN A 575 -9.29 37.78 -20.55
N THR A 576 -9.63 38.45 -21.65
CA THR A 576 -10.10 39.84 -21.65
C THR A 576 -11.63 39.91 -21.60
N VAL A 577 -12.14 40.84 -20.80
CA VAL A 577 -13.57 41.11 -20.64
C VAL A 577 -13.88 42.56 -20.95
N THR A 578 -14.85 42.78 -21.82
CA THR A 578 -15.34 44.12 -22.13
C THR A 578 -16.42 44.54 -21.13
N LEU A 579 -16.17 45.61 -20.39
CA LEU A 579 -17.10 46.19 -19.42
C LEU A 579 -17.86 47.34 -20.06
N ARG A 580 -19.18 47.19 -20.19
CA ARG A 580 -20.07 48.27 -20.65
C ARG A 580 -20.37 49.24 -19.51
N PRO A 581 -20.72 50.49 -19.83
CA PRO A 581 -21.06 51.47 -18.81
C PRO A 581 -22.18 50.99 -17.88
N PHE A 582 -22.13 51.33 -16.60
CA PHE A 582 -23.05 50.78 -15.59
C PHE A 582 -24.53 51.09 -15.93
N TYR A 583 -24.78 52.24 -16.57
CA TYR A 583 -26.12 52.66 -16.98
C TYR A 583 -26.78 51.74 -18.02
N TRP A 584 -26.00 50.88 -18.69
CA TRP A 584 -26.54 49.86 -19.59
C TRP A 584 -27.41 48.82 -18.89
N ALA A 585 -27.22 48.59 -17.59
CA ALA A 585 -28.13 47.76 -16.80
C ALA A 585 -29.55 48.37 -16.70
N TYR A 586 -29.66 49.70 -16.82
CA TYR A 586 -30.91 50.44 -16.62
C TYR A 586 -31.57 50.91 -17.92
N LEU A 587 -30.90 50.77 -19.07
CA LEU A 587 -31.42 51.13 -20.40
C LEU A 587 -32.79 50.47 -20.72
N PRO A 588 -33.03 49.18 -20.43
CA PRO A 588 -34.35 48.56 -20.63
C PRO A 588 -35.45 49.22 -19.78
N TRP A 589 -35.11 49.61 -18.55
CA TRP A 589 -36.04 50.29 -17.64
C TRP A 589 -36.32 51.73 -18.08
N ALA A 590 -35.30 52.45 -18.56
CA ALA A 590 -35.48 53.76 -19.15
C ALA A 590 -36.41 53.71 -20.38
N GLY A 591 -36.28 52.67 -21.22
CA GLY A 591 -37.20 52.41 -22.32
C GLY A 591 -38.63 52.11 -21.86
N PHE A 592 -38.79 51.27 -20.83
CA PHE A 592 -40.10 50.95 -20.27
C PHE A 592 -40.78 52.17 -19.64
N ILE A 593 -40.02 53.00 -18.91
CA ILE A 593 -40.48 54.26 -18.35
C ILE A 593 -40.86 55.23 -19.48
N PHE A 594 -40.05 55.34 -20.53
CA PHE A 594 -40.34 56.20 -21.68
C PHE A 594 -41.62 55.77 -22.41
N VAL A 595 -41.82 54.47 -22.63
CA VAL A 595 -43.07 53.93 -23.21
C VAL A 595 -44.25 54.14 -22.26
N ALA A 596 -44.09 53.92 -20.96
CA ALA A 596 -45.15 54.17 -19.98
C ALA A 596 -45.55 55.65 -19.94
N ILE A 597 -44.57 56.57 -20.03
CA ILE A 597 -44.80 58.01 -20.14
C ILE A 597 -45.55 58.32 -21.44
N LEU A 598 -45.12 57.80 -22.59
CA LEU A 598 -45.82 57.98 -23.88
C LEU A 598 -47.26 57.49 -23.84
N VAL A 599 -47.50 56.30 -23.26
CA VAL A 599 -48.85 55.75 -23.09
C VAL A 599 -49.68 56.64 -22.17
N SER A 600 -49.11 57.16 -21.08
CA SER A 600 -49.81 58.09 -20.19
C SER A 600 -50.20 59.40 -20.88
N PHE A 601 -49.34 59.95 -21.75
CA PHE A 601 -49.65 61.12 -22.56
C PHE A 601 -50.75 60.86 -23.60
N VAL A 602 -50.79 59.66 -24.21
CA VAL A 602 -51.87 59.27 -25.12
C VAL A 602 -53.21 59.10 -24.38
N ILE A 603 -53.19 58.55 -23.17
CA ILE A 603 -54.39 58.41 -22.33
C ILE A 603 -54.90 59.78 -21.86
N LEU A 604 -54.01 60.67 -21.42
CA LEU A 604 -54.34 62.04 -21.01
C LEU A 604 -54.78 62.92 -22.18
N GLY A 605 -54.18 62.77 -23.36
CA GLY A 605 -54.56 63.48 -24.59
C GLY A 605 -55.92 63.09 -25.16
N ARG A 606 -56.45 61.91 -24.80
CA ARG A 606 -57.84 61.51 -25.11
C ARG A 606 -58.90 62.19 -24.24
N HIS A 607 -58.49 62.89 -23.18
CA HIS A 607 -59.35 63.71 -22.33
C HIS A 607 -59.12 65.22 -22.58
N GLY A 608 -59.20 65.64 -23.85
CA GLY A 608 -59.24 67.06 -24.19
C GLY A 608 -60.49 67.76 -23.61
N PRO A 609 -60.43 69.06 -23.28
CA PRO A 609 -61.54 69.76 -22.63
C PRO A 609 -62.76 69.77 -23.56
N LYS A 610 -63.92 69.29 -23.06
CA LYS A 610 -65.20 69.58 -23.69
C LYS A 610 -65.38 71.10 -23.68
N THR A 611 -65.32 71.73 -24.84
CA THR A 611 -65.68 73.14 -25.04
C THR A 611 -67.14 73.31 -24.63
N ALA A 612 -67.38 74.06 -23.55
CA ALA A 612 -68.70 74.50 -23.15
C ALA A 612 -69.12 75.67 -24.07
N HIS A 613 -70.24 75.52 -24.76
CA HIS A 613 -70.95 76.62 -25.40
C HIS A 613 -71.74 77.40 -24.33
N PRO A 614 -71.68 78.74 -24.28
CA PRO A 614 -72.68 79.55 -23.61
C PRO A 614 -73.75 80.04 -24.61
N ASN A 615 -74.98 80.17 -24.11
CA ASN A 615 -76.10 80.87 -24.75
C ASN A 615 -75.81 82.36 -24.93
#